data_AF-A0A7W9Z147-F1
#
_entry.id   AF-A0A7W9Z147-F1
#
_cell.length_a   1.000
_cell.length_b   1.000
_cell.length_c   1.000
_cell.angle_alpha   90.00
_cell.angle_beta   90.00
_cell.angle_gamma   90.00
#
_symmetry.space_group_name_H-M   'P 1'
#
loop_
_entity.id
_entity.type
_entity.pdbx_description
1 polymer ?
#
loop_
_entity_poly.entity_id
_entity_poly.type
_entity_poly.pdbx_seq_one_letter_code
_entity_poly.pdbx_strand_id
1 'polypeptide(L)' 'MEIILDWQQRGVTARVLGLKQEDNPLLKHQPERGDTSFEEWKQKVEAWLFGWAIEDAMRQ' A
#
# COMPACT_ATOMS: atom_id res chain seq x y z
N MET A 1 -9.62 -0.68 -11.35
CA MET A 1 -8.84 0.58 -11.33
C MET A 1 -9.09 1.38 -10.06
N GLU A 2 -10.36 1.64 -9.70
CA GLU A 2 -10.72 2.42 -8.50
C GLU A 2 -10.09 1.90 -7.18
N ILE A 3 -10.05 0.58 -6.99
CA ILE A 3 -9.43 -0.03 -5.80
C ILE A 3 -7.92 0.31 -5.70
N ILE A 4 -7.19 0.32 -6.82
CA ILE A 4 -5.75 0.60 -6.82
C ILE A 4 -5.48 2.06 -6.47
N LEU A 5 -6.26 2.99 -7.02
CA LEU A 5 -6.16 4.41 -6.71
C LEU A 5 -6.50 4.69 -5.23
N ASP A 6 -7.52 4.01 -4.68
CA ASP A 6 -7.84 4.10 -3.25
C ASP A 6 -6.66 3.64 -2.38
N TRP A 7 -6.01 2.53 -2.74
CA TRP A 7 -4.82 2.06 -2.00
C TRP A 7 -3.64 3.00 -2.12
N GLN A 8 -3.40 3.61 -3.28
CA GLN A 8 -2.40 4.67 -3.44
C GLN A 8 -2.71 5.87 -2.53
N GLN A 9 -3.95 6.36 -2.52
CA GLN A 9 -4.36 7.48 -1.66
C GLN A 9 -4.19 7.16 -0.16
N ARG A 10 -4.46 5.92 0.25
CA ARG A 10 -4.19 5.45 1.61
C ARG A 10 -2.70 5.49 1.94
N GLY A 11 -1.84 5.09 0.99
CA GLY A 11 -0.39 5.18 1.11
C GLY A 11 0.10 6.61 1.32
N VAL A 12 -0.37 7.54 0.48
CA VAL A 12 -0.10 8.99 0.63
C VAL A 12 -0.51 9.46 2.02
N THR A 13 -1.75 9.18 2.42
CA THR A 13 -2.30 9.59 3.72
C THR A 13 -1.48 9.04 4.89
N ALA A 14 -1.04 7.78 4.80
CA ALA A 14 -0.20 7.17 5.82
C ALA A 14 1.13 7.91 5.99
N ARG A 15 1.78 8.30 4.88
CA ARG A 15 3.02 9.07 4.93
C ARG A 15 2.81 10.46 5.53
N VAL A 16 1.72 11.14 5.17
CA VAL A 16 1.31 12.44 5.75
C VAL A 16 1.15 12.33 7.27
N LEU A 17 0.59 11.23 7.76
CA LEU A 17 0.40 10.94 9.18
C LEU A 17 1.68 10.50 9.92
N GLY A 18 2.81 10.37 9.22
CA GLY A 18 4.09 9.96 9.82
C GLY A 18 4.24 8.45 10.00
N LEU A 19 3.36 7.64 9.41
CA LEU A 19 3.50 6.19 9.41
C LEU A 19 4.63 5.74 8.47
N LYS A 20 5.24 4.61 8.80
CA LYS A 20 6.30 3.98 8.00
C LYS A 20 5.74 2.97 7.01
N GLN A 21 6.56 2.52 6.07
CA GLN A 21 6.16 1.49 5.11
C GLN A 21 5.73 0.17 5.78
N GLU A 22 6.38 -0.19 6.90
CA GLU A 22 6.06 -1.36 7.71
C GLU A 22 4.66 -1.31 8.36
N ASP A 23 4.04 -0.12 8.43
CA ASP A 23 2.69 0.08 8.97
C ASP A 23 1.58 -0.21 7.93
N ASN A 24 1.94 -0.67 6.72
CA ASN A 24 0.95 -1.02 5.71
C ASN A 24 -0.03 -2.08 6.27
N PRO A 25 -1.34 -1.78 6.36
CA PRO A 25 -2.30 -2.66 7.03
C PRO A 25 -2.47 -4.02 6.34
N LEU A 26 -2.15 -4.12 5.05
CA LEU A 26 -2.25 -5.36 4.28
C LEU A 26 -1.21 -6.40 4.70
N LEU A 27 -0.08 -5.99 5.29
CA LEU A 27 0.97 -6.91 5.74
C LEU A 27 0.49 -7.84 6.87
N LYS A 28 -0.54 -7.43 7.62
CA LYS A 28 -1.14 -8.24 8.69
C LYS A 28 -1.97 -9.41 8.19
N HIS A 29 -2.40 -9.37 6.93
CA HIS A 29 -3.31 -10.33 6.33
C HIS A 29 -2.74 -10.91 5.03
N GLN A 30 -1.44 -11.22 5.04
CA GLN A 30 -0.77 -11.84 3.90
C GLN A 30 -1.39 -13.22 3.60
N PRO A 31 -1.99 -13.44 2.41
CA PRO A 31 -2.47 -14.75 2.01
C PRO A 31 -1.31 -15.72 1.78
N GLU A 32 -1.60 -17.02 1.85
CA GLU A 32 -0.63 -18.05 1.48
C GLU A 32 -0.25 -17.93 0.00
N ARG A 33 1.04 -18.18 -0.29
CA ARG A 33 1.52 -18.17 -1.68
C ARG A 33 0.85 -19.30 -2.45
N GLY A 34 0.17 -18.96 -3.55
CA GLY A 34 -0.57 -19.91 -4.37
C GLY A 34 -2.08 -19.82 -4.20
N ASP A 35 -2.57 -19.05 -3.21
CA ASP A 35 -3.98 -18.65 -3.18
C ASP A 35 -4.27 -17.68 -4.33
N THR A 36 -5.45 -17.83 -4.93
CA THR A 36 -5.99 -16.94 -5.96
C THR A 36 -6.07 -15.49 -5.50
N SER A 37 -6.23 -15.25 -4.19
CA SER A 37 -6.25 -13.91 -3.59
C SER A 37 -4.87 -13.25 -3.46
N PHE A 38 -3.78 -14.01 -3.60
CA PHE A 38 -2.42 -13.52 -3.36
C PHE A 38 -2.03 -12.40 -4.32
N GLU A 39 -2.38 -12.52 -5.60
CA GLU A 39 -2.07 -11.50 -6.60
C GLU A 39 -2.87 -10.21 -6.35
N GLU A 40 -4.13 -10.33 -5.96
CA GLU A 40 -4.95 -9.18 -5.59
C GLU A 40 -4.40 -8.47 -4.34
N TRP A 41 -4.02 -9.24 -3.30
CA TRP A 41 -3.36 -8.71 -2.12
C TRP A 41 -2.07 -7.98 -2.48
N LYS A 42 -1.22 -8.60 -3.30
CA LYS A 42 0.06 -8.04 -3.74
C LYS A 42 -0.12 -6.71 -4.46
N GLN A 43 -1.07 -6.62 -5.38
CA GLN A 43 -1.37 -5.37 -6.09
C GLN A 43 -1.81 -4.25 -5.14
N LYS A 44 -2.61 -4.56 -4.12
CA LYS A 44 -3.01 -3.58 -3.09
C LYS A 44 -1.82 -3.14 -2.23
N VAL A 45 -0.92 -4.06 -1.87
CA VAL A 45 0.31 -3.75 -1.12
C VAL A 45 1.19 -2.81 -1.92
N GLU A 46 1.44 -3.13 -3.19
CA GLU A 46 2.26 -2.32 -4.09
C GLU A 46 1.64 -0.94 -4.34
N ALA A 47 0.32 -0.87 -4.52
CA ALA A 47 -0.40 0.39 -4.67
C ALA A 47 -0.23 1.30 -3.44
N TRP A 48 -0.39 0.74 -2.24
CA TRP A 48 -0.19 1.49 -1.01
C TRP A 48 1.26 1.98 -0.86
N LEU A 49 2.25 1.11 -1.13
CA LEU A 49 3.66 1.49 -1.05
C LEU A 49 4.02 2.57 -2.07
N PHE A 50 3.46 2.50 -3.27
CA PHE A 50 3.66 3.51 -4.32
C PHE A 50 3.16 4.89 -3.88
N GLY A 51 1.93 4.97 -3.35
CA GLY A 51 1.40 6.24 -2.83
C GLY A 51 2.23 6.80 -1.68
N TRP A 52 2.65 5.94 -0.75
CA TRP A 52 3.55 6.34 0.35
C TRP A 52 4.87 6.92 -0.19
N ALA A 53 5.47 6.26 -1.19
CA ALA A 53 6.77 6.65 -1.76
C ALA A 53 6.70 7.98 -2.53
N ILE A 54 5.59 8.24 -3.24
CA ILE A 54 5.36 9.54 -3.89
C ILE A 54 5.37 10.66 -2.86
N GLU A 55 4.58 10.50 -1.80
CA GLU A 55 4.46 11.52 -0.76
C GLU A 55 5.78 11.76 -0.04
N ASP A 56 6.57 10.70 0.21
CA ASP A 56 7.89 10.84 0.81
C ASP A 56 8.87 11.58 -0.11
N ALA A 57 8.86 11.26 -1.41
CA ALA A 57 9.70 11.93 -2.40
C ALA A 57 9.36 13.42 -2.58
N MET A 58 8.08 13.80 -2.47
CA MET A 58 7.64 15.20 -2.56
C MET A 58 8.00 16.04 -1.33
N ARG A 59 8.37 15.40 -0.21
CA ARG A 59 8.75 16.07 1.04
C ARG A 59 10.26 16.29 1.20
N GLN A 60 11.05 15.76 0.28
CA GLN A 60 12.48 16.04 0.17
C GLN A 60 12.71 17.41 -0.48
#